data_AF-A0ABD3MX33-F1
#
_entry.id   AF-A0ABD3MX33-F1
#
_cell.length_a   1.000
_cell.length_b   1.000
_cell.length_c   1.000
_cell.angle_alpha   90.00
_cell.angle_beta   90.00
_cell.angle_gamma   90.00
#
_symmetry.space_group_name_H-M   'P 1'
#
loop_
_entity.id
_entity.type
_entity.pdbx_description
1 polymer ?
#
loop_
_entity_poly.entity_id
_entity_poly.type
_entity_poly.pdbx_seq_one_letter_code
_entity_poly.pdbx_strand_id
1 'polypeptide(L)'
;MTMSAAAITIRQQISPRPGNPHATDARSLSYTQGSLFSFSLHATAYESDAATIRIPAGVKLHLHSVSVDLKEMAEFIKTSGARGVSLKFSSEENGMMMGIWTYDKERSGDVWETGLGVEVEGPRTIRLAAVTDRGIKHGSALNVYVFGSVRKGDL
;
A
#
# COMPACT_ATOMS: atom_id res chain seq x y z
N MET A 1 -14.42 -27.01 -17.70
CA MET A 1 -13.49 -26.56 -16.65
C MET A 1 -13.40 -25.04 -16.76
N THR A 2 -14.04 -24.30 -15.85
CA THR A 2 -13.85 -22.85 -15.74
C THR A 2 -12.43 -22.61 -15.26
N MET A 3 -11.53 -22.14 -16.14
CA MET A 3 -10.22 -21.67 -15.70
C MET A 3 -10.48 -20.52 -14.71
N SER A 4 -9.99 -20.68 -13.48
CA SER A 4 -9.94 -19.57 -12.52
C SER A 4 -9.17 -18.43 -13.20
N ALA A 5 -9.82 -17.29 -13.38
CA ALA A 5 -9.17 -16.12 -13.97
C ALA A 5 -7.95 -15.76 -13.11
N ALA A 6 -6.79 -15.56 -13.75
CA ALA A 6 -5.58 -15.16 -13.06
C ALA A 6 -5.85 -13.89 -12.23
N ALA A 7 -5.54 -13.94 -10.94
CA ALA A 7 -5.85 -12.87 -10.00
C ALA A 7 -4.59 -12.46 -9.23
N ILE A 8 -4.41 -11.15 -9.07
CA ILE A 8 -3.45 -10.65 -8.09
C ILE A 8 -3.98 -10.93 -6.69
N THR A 9 -3.09 -11.20 -5.75
CA THR A 9 -3.46 -11.33 -4.32
C THR A 9 -2.65 -10.35 -3.50
N ILE A 10 -3.31 -9.69 -2.56
CA ILE A 10 -2.72 -8.71 -1.67
C ILE A 10 -2.93 -9.19 -0.24
N ARG A 11 -1.87 -9.29 0.53
CA ARG A 11 -1.93 -9.68 1.95
C ARG A 11 -1.16 -8.71 2.82
N GLN A 12 -1.80 -8.19 3.86
CA GLN A 12 -1.12 -7.39 4.88
C GLN A 12 -1.46 -7.95 6.26
N GLN A 13 -0.42 -8.11 7.08
CA GLN A 13 -0.55 -8.43 8.50
C GLN A 13 0.37 -7.49 9.27
N ILE A 14 -0.22 -6.63 10.09
CA ILE A 14 0.56 -5.79 10.99
C ILE A 14 0.95 -6.63 12.20
N SER A 15 2.24 -6.66 12.54
CA SER A 15 2.69 -7.42 13.71
C SER A 15 2.16 -6.78 15.00
N PRO A 16 1.74 -7.57 15.99
CA PRO A 16 1.21 -7.05 17.25
C PRO A 16 2.28 -6.29 18.03
N ARG A 17 2.02 -5.00 18.27
CA ARG A 17 2.89 -4.10 19.05
C ARG A 17 2.03 -3.19 19.93
N PRO A 18 2.51 -2.80 21.13
CA PRO A 18 1.78 -1.90 22.01
C PRO A 18 1.37 -0.61 21.28
N GLY A 19 0.09 -0.26 21.36
CA GLY A 19 -0.45 0.96 20.76
C GLY A 19 -0.66 0.91 19.25
N ASN A 20 -0.50 -0.23 18.56
CA ASN A 20 -0.87 -0.34 17.15
C ASN A 20 -2.31 -0.85 16.99
N PRO A 21 -3.25 -0.02 16.49
CA PRO A 21 -4.66 -0.41 16.37
C PRO A 21 -4.92 -1.48 15.30
N HIS A 22 -3.98 -1.69 14.35
CA HIS A 22 -4.16 -2.59 13.21
C HIS A 22 -3.62 -4.01 13.42
N ALA A 23 -3.07 -4.31 14.59
CA ALA A 23 -2.42 -5.59 14.89
C ALA A 23 -3.34 -6.82 14.69
N THR A 24 -4.65 -6.64 14.80
CA THR A 24 -5.66 -7.71 14.66
C THR A 24 -6.27 -7.80 13.27
N ASP A 25 -5.97 -6.85 12.38
CA ASP A 25 -6.69 -6.66 11.13
C ASP A 25 -5.92 -7.26 9.95
N ALA A 26 -5.90 -8.59 9.88
CA ALA A 26 -5.36 -9.32 8.74
C ALA A 26 -6.16 -8.97 7.48
N ARG A 27 -5.49 -8.55 6.40
CA ARG A 27 -6.14 -8.29 5.12
C ARG A 27 -5.69 -9.28 4.07
N SER A 28 -6.65 -9.84 3.35
CA SER A 28 -6.43 -10.67 2.16
C SER A 28 -7.44 -10.29 1.09
N LEU A 29 -6.96 -9.68 0.02
CA LEU A 29 -7.78 -9.21 -1.11
C LEU A 29 -7.30 -9.88 -2.40
N SER A 30 -8.20 -10.06 -3.35
CA SER A 30 -7.89 -10.61 -4.66
C SER A 30 -8.61 -9.84 -5.75
N TYR A 31 -7.92 -9.56 -6.85
CA TYR A 31 -8.47 -8.85 -8.00
C TYR A 31 -8.13 -9.59 -9.29
N THR A 32 -9.16 -9.85 -10.10
CA THR A 32 -9.02 -10.61 -11.34
C THR A 32 -8.48 -9.75 -12.47
N GLN A 33 -7.82 -10.36 -13.45
CA GLN A 33 -7.44 -9.69 -14.68
C GLN A 33 -8.60 -8.89 -15.30
N GLY A 34 -8.34 -7.65 -15.71
CA GLY A 34 -9.30 -6.71 -16.29
C GLY A 34 -9.99 -5.79 -15.27
N SER A 35 -9.85 -6.05 -13.96
CA SER A 35 -10.52 -5.23 -12.94
C SER A 35 -9.73 -3.96 -12.59
N LEU A 36 -10.45 -2.88 -12.31
CA LEU A 36 -9.95 -1.81 -11.44
C LEU A 36 -9.91 -2.31 -9.99
N PHE A 37 -9.03 -1.75 -9.18
CA PHE A 37 -9.00 -2.03 -7.75
C PHE A 37 -8.79 -0.78 -6.91
N SER A 38 -9.24 -0.87 -5.67
CA SER A 38 -8.92 0.04 -4.58
C SER A 38 -8.76 -0.79 -3.31
N PHE A 39 -7.68 -0.58 -2.57
CA PHE A 39 -7.48 -1.17 -1.26
C PHE A 39 -6.77 -0.16 -0.35
N SER A 40 -6.98 -0.28 0.96
CA SER A 40 -6.21 0.47 1.94
C SER A 40 -5.08 -0.34 2.55
N LEU A 41 -3.93 0.30 2.66
CA LEU A 41 -2.79 -0.11 3.49
C LEU A 41 -2.91 0.52 4.86
N HIS A 42 -2.73 -0.29 5.89
CA HIS A 42 -2.55 0.21 7.24
C HIS A 42 -1.18 0.86 7.37
N ALA A 43 -1.16 2.12 7.80
CA ALA A 43 0.06 2.83 8.09
C ALA A 43 0.76 2.20 9.31
N THR A 44 2.08 2.11 9.23
CA THR A 44 2.93 1.51 10.26
C THR A 44 4.23 2.29 10.36
N ALA A 45 4.93 2.15 11.49
CA ALA A 45 6.29 2.63 11.62
C ALA A 45 7.33 1.69 10.98
N TYR A 46 6.92 0.48 10.60
CA TYR A 46 7.84 -0.61 10.24
C TYR A 46 7.58 -1.14 8.84
N GLU A 47 8.58 -1.02 7.96
CA GLU A 47 8.56 -1.62 6.63
C GLU A 47 8.39 -3.15 6.64
N SER A 48 8.71 -3.81 7.75
CA SER A 48 8.49 -5.26 7.92
C SER A 48 7.02 -5.65 7.80
N ASP A 49 6.08 -4.74 8.10
CA ASP A 49 4.64 -4.99 8.00
C ASP A 49 4.05 -4.61 6.62
N ALA A 50 4.91 -4.49 5.60
CA ALA A 50 4.48 -4.25 4.23
C ALA A 50 3.47 -5.30 3.76
N ALA A 51 2.49 -4.86 2.98
CA ALA A 51 1.64 -5.77 2.24
C ALA A 51 2.47 -6.52 1.19
N THR A 52 2.25 -7.82 1.08
CA THR A 52 2.80 -8.65 0.01
C THR A 52 1.78 -8.75 -1.11
N ILE A 53 2.17 -8.39 -2.33
CA ILE A 53 1.34 -8.50 -3.53
C ILE A 53 1.97 -9.55 -4.43
N ARG A 54 1.20 -10.61 -4.71
CA ARG A 54 1.59 -11.65 -5.66
C ARG A 54 0.87 -11.42 -6.98
N ILE A 55 1.66 -11.33 -8.05
CA ILE A 55 1.18 -11.10 -9.41
C ILE A 55 1.47 -12.38 -10.21
N PRO A 56 0.44 -13.10 -10.68
CA PRO A 56 0.62 -14.33 -11.44
C PRO A 56 1.16 -14.04 -12.85
N ALA A 57 1.68 -15.07 -13.52
CA ALA A 57 2.14 -14.97 -14.91
C ALA A 57 1.01 -14.50 -15.85
N GLY A 58 1.36 -13.67 -16.84
CA GLY A 58 0.41 -13.14 -17.82
C GLY A 58 -0.52 -12.05 -17.28
N VAL A 59 -0.23 -11.51 -16.09
CA VAL A 59 -0.97 -10.42 -15.47
C VAL A 59 -0.02 -9.26 -15.20
N LYS A 60 -0.49 -8.04 -15.49
CA LYS A 60 0.23 -6.79 -15.22
C LYS A 60 -0.52 -5.94 -14.20
N LEU A 61 0.15 -5.56 -13.12
CA LEU A 61 -0.33 -4.62 -12.11
C LEU A 61 0.06 -3.20 -12.52
N HIS A 62 -0.87 -2.25 -12.43
CA HIS A 62 -0.58 -0.82 -12.56
C HIS A 62 -1.15 -0.08 -11.34
N LEU A 63 -0.29 0.61 -10.57
CA LEU A 63 -0.73 1.54 -9.52
C LEU A 63 -0.92 2.94 -10.12
N HIS A 64 -2.15 3.44 -10.13
CA HIS A 64 -2.50 4.72 -10.75
C HIS A 64 -2.33 5.88 -9.78
N SER A 65 -2.89 5.74 -8.58
CA SER A 65 -2.97 6.82 -7.62
C SER A 65 -2.93 6.33 -6.19
N VAL A 66 -2.62 7.25 -5.30
CA VAL A 66 -2.62 7.07 -3.86
C VAL A 66 -3.35 8.24 -3.21
N SER A 67 -4.02 7.99 -2.10
CA SER A 67 -4.57 9.05 -1.26
C SER A 67 -4.60 8.67 0.21
N VAL A 68 -4.74 9.69 1.05
CA VAL A 68 -5.18 9.57 2.44
C VAL A 68 -6.42 10.41 2.65
N ASP A 69 -7.29 10.00 3.57
CA ASP A 69 -8.39 10.86 3.99
C ASP A 69 -7.83 12.06 4.77
N LEU A 70 -8.25 13.28 4.39
CA LEU A 70 -7.73 14.51 4.97
C LEU A 70 -8.05 14.62 6.48
N LYS A 71 -9.23 14.16 6.89
CA LYS A 71 -9.65 14.22 8.30
C LYS A 71 -8.90 13.17 9.11
N GLU A 72 -8.81 11.94 8.60
CA GLU A 72 -8.00 10.87 9.23
C GLU A 72 -6.53 11.32 9.37
N MET A 73 -5.95 11.94 8.34
CA MET A 73 -4.58 12.43 8.38
C MET A 73 -4.39 13.53 9.41
N ALA A 74 -5.30 14.51 9.47
CA ALA A 74 -5.22 15.59 10.45
C ALA A 74 -5.33 15.07 11.90
N GLU A 75 -6.25 14.14 12.15
CA GLU A 75 -6.40 13.49 13.45
C GLU A 75 -5.17 12.65 13.80
N PHE A 76 -4.68 11.85 12.84
CA PHE A 76 -3.49 11.04 12.98
C PHE A 76 -2.26 11.88 13.34
N ILE A 77 -2.01 13.00 12.66
CA ILE A 77 -0.90 13.92 12.97
C ILE A 77 -1.03 14.48 14.40
N LYS A 78 -2.25 14.90 14.77
CA LYS A 78 -2.53 15.49 16.09
C LYS A 78 -2.27 14.49 17.23
N THR A 79 -2.60 13.22 17.01
CA THR A 79 -2.61 12.17 18.05
C THR A 79 -1.31 11.38 18.11
N SER A 80 -0.72 11.03 16.97
CA SER A 80 0.52 10.24 16.90
C SER A 80 1.79 11.08 17.04
N GLY A 81 1.72 12.37 16.69
CA GLY A 81 2.88 13.26 16.59
C GLY A 81 3.77 13.00 15.36
N ALA A 82 3.33 12.16 14.42
CA ALA A 82 3.95 11.99 13.10
C ALA A 82 3.80 13.28 12.27
N ARG A 83 4.67 13.46 11.26
CA ARG A 83 4.53 14.58 10.30
C ARG A 83 3.87 14.14 9.00
N GLY A 84 3.93 12.85 8.70
CA GLY A 84 3.56 12.37 7.39
C GLY A 84 3.47 10.85 7.27
N VAL A 85 3.18 10.44 6.04
CA VAL A 85 3.19 9.03 5.62
C VAL A 85 3.77 8.94 4.22
N SER A 86 4.59 7.91 4.01
CA SER A 86 5.18 7.58 2.72
C SER A 86 4.63 6.27 2.22
N LEU A 87 4.20 6.23 0.95
CA LEU A 87 4.00 4.98 0.25
C LEU A 87 5.36 4.50 -0.26
N LYS A 88 5.75 3.30 0.15
CA LYS A 88 7.01 2.66 -0.24
C LYS A 88 6.78 1.35 -0.97
N PHE A 89 7.64 1.06 -1.93
CA PHE A 89 7.58 -0.10 -2.81
C PHE A 89 8.93 -0.83 -2.82
N SER A 90 8.90 -2.15 -2.88
CA SER A 90 10.06 -2.97 -3.28
C SER A 90 9.63 -4.13 -4.17
N SER A 91 10.57 -4.66 -4.93
CA SER A 91 10.38 -5.81 -5.81
C SER A 91 11.44 -6.88 -5.54
N GLU A 92 11.30 -8.03 -6.19
CA GLU A 92 12.34 -9.07 -6.19
C GLU A 92 13.66 -8.57 -6.81
N GLU A 93 13.60 -7.64 -7.76
CA GLU A 93 14.77 -7.06 -8.43
C GLU A 93 15.47 -5.99 -7.56
N ASN A 94 14.70 -5.30 -6.73
CA ASN A 94 15.22 -4.36 -5.74
C ASN A 94 14.48 -4.52 -4.40
N GLY A 95 15.11 -5.26 -3.48
CA GLY A 95 14.55 -5.54 -2.16
C GLY A 95 14.55 -4.35 -1.19
N MET A 96 15.17 -3.21 -1.55
CA MET A 96 15.12 -2.00 -0.75
C MET A 96 13.76 -1.31 -0.91
N MET A 97 13.13 -0.93 0.20
CA MET A 97 11.86 -0.19 0.17
C MET A 97 12.10 1.26 -0.23
N MET A 98 11.74 1.60 -1.47
CA MET A 98 11.87 2.93 -2.04
C MET A 98 10.57 3.72 -1.90
N GLY A 99 10.67 4.99 -1.51
CA GLY A 99 9.52 5.88 -1.47
C GLY A 99 9.04 6.24 -2.88
N ILE A 100 7.77 5.98 -3.17
CA ILE A 100 7.11 6.35 -4.43
C ILE A 100 6.13 7.51 -4.27
N TRP A 101 5.70 7.79 -3.04
CA TRP A 101 4.92 8.97 -2.69
C TRP A 101 5.12 9.32 -1.22
N THR A 102 4.98 10.59 -0.86
CA THR A 102 5.01 11.05 0.53
C THR A 102 4.07 12.23 0.71
N TYR A 103 3.20 12.12 1.72
CA TYR A 103 2.54 13.27 2.31
C TYR A 103 3.31 13.72 3.55
N ASP A 104 3.68 14.99 3.60
CA ASP A 104 4.27 15.68 4.75
C ASP A 104 3.46 16.94 5.02
N LYS A 105 2.93 17.09 6.24
CA LYS A 105 2.06 18.22 6.61
C LYS A 105 2.67 19.61 6.39
N GLU A 106 4.01 19.70 6.37
CA GLU A 106 4.73 20.97 6.23
C GLU A 106 5.10 21.26 4.77
N ARG A 107 5.05 20.24 3.90
CA ARG A 107 5.62 20.32 2.53
C ARG A 107 4.67 19.92 1.42
N SER A 108 3.65 19.12 1.71
CA SER A 108 2.71 18.60 0.72
C SER A 108 1.47 19.50 0.67
N GLY A 109 1.10 19.91 -0.55
CA GLY A 109 -0.15 20.65 -0.80
C GLY A 109 -1.38 19.74 -0.87
N ASP A 110 -1.21 18.52 -1.38
CA ASP A 110 -2.29 17.57 -1.63
C ASP A 110 -2.09 16.26 -0.86
N VAL A 111 -3.21 15.67 -0.41
CA VAL A 111 -3.28 14.35 0.27
C VAL A 111 -3.42 13.18 -0.70
N TRP A 112 -3.36 13.45 -2.00
CA TRP A 112 -3.48 12.47 -3.07
C TRP A 112 -2.46 12.76 -4.17
N GLU A 113 -2.12 11.73 -4.93
CA GLU A 113 -1.21 11.81 -6.07
C GLU A 113 -1.69 10.87 -7.17
N THR A 114 -1.58 11.29 -8.43
CA THR A 114 -1.83 10.46 -9.60
C THR A 114 -0.56 10.27 -10.41
N GLY A 115 -0.46 9.16 -11.13
CA GLY A 115 0.71 8.90 -11.98
C GLY A 115 1.89 8.35 -11.20
N LEU A 116 1.66 7.41 -10.29
CA LEU A 116 2.72 6.76 -9.49
C LEU A 116 3.78 6.05 -10.34
N GLY A 117 3.47 5.73 -11.60
CA GLY A 117 4.43 5.15 -12.55
C GLY A 117 4.86 3.72 -12.22
N VAL A 118 4.16 3.04 -11.32
CA VAL A 118 4.47 1.66 -10.92
C VAL A 118 3.67 0.69 -11.78
N GLU A 119 4.38 0.04 -12.70
CA GLU A 119 3.88 -1.08 -13.49
C GLU A 119 4.73 -2.32 -13.22
N VAL A 120 4.09 -3.45 -12.92
CA VAL A 120 4.79 -4.71 -12.63
C VAL A 120 4.09 -5.84 -13.35
N GLU A 121 4.82 -6.54 -14.21
CA GLU A 121 4.35 -7.73 -14.91
C GLU A 121 4.76 -9.00 -14.16
N GLY A 122 3.83 -9.94 -14.03
CA GLY A 122 4.06 -11.20 -13.37
C GLY A 122 4.72 -12.26 -14.26
N PRO A 123 5.25 -13.35 -13.69
CA PRO A 123 5.15 -13.72 -12.29
C PRO A 123 6.14 -12.96 -11.41
N ARG A 124 5.63 -12.26 -10.39
CA ARG A 124 6.43 -11.46 -9.45
C ARG A 124 5.77 -11.36 -8.08
N THR A 125 6.58 -11.22 -7.05
CA THR A 125 6.17 -10.73 -5.73
C THR A 125 6.72 -9.33 -5.50
N ILE A 126 5.87 -8.42 -5.07
CA ILE A 126 6.28 -7.08 -4.64
C ILE A 126 5.80 -6.81 -3.23
N ARG A 127 6.38 -5.80 -2.58
CA ARG A 127 5.95 -5.34 -1.27
C ARG A 127 5.57 -3.86 -1.33
N LEU A 128 4.48 -3.52 -0.68
CA LEU A 128 3.97 -2.16 -0.61
C LEU A 128 3.68 -1.79 0.84
N ALA A 129 4.20 -0.68 1.33
CA ALA A 129 4.02 -0.26 2.72
C ALA A 129 3.62 1.21 2.81
N ALA A 130 2.71 1.52 3.72
CA ALA A 130 2.46 2.88 4.18
C ALA A 130 3.28 3.10 5.46
N VAL A 131 4.35 3.89 5.37
CA VAL A 131 5.34 4.06 6.44
C VAL A 131 5.30 5.47 7.00
N THR A 132 5.16 5.62 8.31
CA THR A 132 5.15 6.93 8.98
C THR A 132 6.57 7.38 9.30
N ASP A 133 6.81 8.69 9.24
CA ASP A 133 8.15 9.30 9.39
C ASP A 133 8.70 9.24 10.83
N ARG A 134 7.82 8.98 11.80
CA ARG A 134 8.16 8.77 13.21
C ARG A 134 7.29 7.65 13.76
N GLY A 135 7.86 6.82 14.63
CA GLY A 135 7.14 5.73 15.28
C GLY A 135 5.80 6.18 15.88
N ILE A 136 4.76 5.38 15.69
CA ILE A 136 3.42 5.64 16.22
C ILE A 136 3.49 5.61 17.75
N LYS A 137 3.40 6.77 18.41
CA LYS A 137 3.52 6.90 19.87
C LYS A 137 2.25 6.52 20.63
N HIS A 138 1.10 6.71 19.99
CA HIS A 138 -0.23 6.45 20.54
C HIS A 138 -1.10 5.78 19.48
N GLY A 139 -2.13 5.04 19.93
CA GLY A 139 -3.07 4.34 19.06
C GLY A 139 -3.79 5.30 18.12
N SER A 140 -3.29 5.38 16.90
CA SER A 140 -3.84 6.25 15.86
C SER A 140 -3.74 5.49 14.55
N ALA A 141 -4.89 5.13 14.02
CA ALA A 141 -5.03 4.43 12.76
C ALA A 141 -4.92 5.43 11.62
N LEU A 142 -4.22 5.07 10.56
CA LEU A 142 -4.23 5.81 9.31
C LEU A 142 -4.23 4.79 8.17
N ASN A 143 -5.11 5.00 7.20
CA ASN A 143 -5.15 4.21 5.99
C ASN A 143 -4.61 5.02 4.81
N VAL A 144 -3.75 4.39 4.02
CA VAL A 144 -3.33 4.89 2.71
C VAL A 144 -4.08 4.09 1.65
N TYR A 145 -4.92 4.74 0.86
CA TYR A 145 -5.70 4.13 -0.20
C TYR A 145 -4.88 4.08 -1.47
N VAL A 146 -4.79 2.90 -2.08
CA VAL A 146 -4.07 2.66 -3.33
C VAL A 146 -5.08 2.23 -4.38
N PHE A 147 -5.02 2.90 -5.54
CA PHE A 147 -5.90 2.65 -6.66
C PHE A 147 -5.09 2.21 -7.87
N GLY A 148 -5.65 1.28 -8.63
CA GLY A 148 -4.92 0.70 -9.74
C GLY A 148 -5.81 -0.13 -10.66
N SER A 149 -5.15 -0.84 -11.57
CA SER A 149 -5.82 -1.83 -12.40
C SER A 149 -4.98 -3.07 -12.63
N VAL A 150 -5.68 -4.15 -12.92
CA VAL A 150 -5.10 -5.43 -13.32
C VAL A 150 -5.33 -5.60 -14.81
N ARG A 151 -4.25 -5.70 -15.59
CA ARG A 151 -4.30 -5.85 -17.05
C ARG A 151 -3.78 -7.22 -17.47
N LYS A 152 -4.07 -7.59 -18.71
CA LYS A 152 -3.38 -8.69 -19.38
C LYS A 152 -1.90 -8.28 -19.54
N GLY A 153 -0.99 -9.19 -19.24
CA GLY A 153 0.43 -9.04 -19.54
C GLY A 153 0.73 -9.26 -21.02
N ASP A 154 1.93 -8.87 -21.43
CA ASP A 154 2.45 -8.98 -22.78
C ASP A 154 3.11 -10.37 -22.94
N LEU A 155 2.29 -11.42 -22.97
CA LEU A 155 2.70 -12.79 -23.35
C LEU A 155 2.41 -13.05 -24.83
#